data_AF-A0A7S3HG57-F1
#
_entry.id   AF-A0A7S3HG57-F1
#
_cell.length_a   1.000
_cell.length_b   1.000
_cell.length_c   1.000
_cell.angle_alpha   90.00
_cell.angle_beta   90.00
_cell.angle_gamma   90.00
#
_symmetry.space_group_name_H-M   'P 1'
#
loop_
_entity.id
_entity.type
_entity.pdbx_description
1 polymer ?
#
loop_
_entity_poly.entity_id
_entity_poly.type
_entity_poly.pdbx_seq_one_letter_code
_entity_poly.pdbx_strand_id
1 'polypeptide(L)'
;IESIPWVIDRKYRDSAYSVLASMYTQLRPERHLQLKTSQVTSGMRGFTDLEIEYDYRTRKNGAFKSMDQLVDKGLVHKTKNGGFTGGNCYSLTRNGLRVCYYLFHVKFSP
;
A
#
# COMPACT_ATOMS: atom_id res chain seq x y z
N ILE A 1 -18.14 -4.38 -15.28
CA ILE A 1 -16.98 -3.99 -14.44
C ILE A 1 -17.46 -4.04 -13.01
N GLU A 2 -17.38 -5.20 -12.37
CA GLU A 2 -17.81 -5.33 -10.97
C GLU A 2 -16.73 -4.75 -10.06
N SER A 3 -17.02 -3.57 -9.52
CA SER A 3 -16.33 -3.04 -8.34
C SER A 3 -16.40 -4.08 -7.24
N ILE A 4 -15.27 -4.44 -6.63
CA ILE A 4 -15.27 -5.26 -5.41
C ILE A 4 -16.06 -4.46 -4.35
N PRO A 5 -17.23 -4.93 -3.87
CA PRO A 5 -18.13 -4.13 -3.04
C PRO A 5 -17.59 -3.75 -1.66
N TRP A 6 -16.54 -4.40 -1.15
CA TRP A 6 -16.23 -4.37 0.29
C TRP A 6 -15.05 -3.50 0.72
N VAL A 7 -14.39 -2.77 -0.20
CA VAL A 7 -13.20 -1.96 0.16
C VAL A 7 -13.42 -0.44 -0.01
N ILE A 8 -14.56 -0.04 -0.54
CA ILE A 8 -14.81 1.35 -0.96
C ILE A 8 -15.52 2.10 0.18
N ASP A 9 -14.74 2.58 1.16
CA ASP A 9 -14.98 3.78 2.02
C ASP A 9 -14.25 3.73 3.38
N ARG A 10 -13.38 2.73 3.61
CA ARG A 10 -12.65 2.65 4.88
C ARG A 10 -11.37 3.47 4.83
N LYS A 11 -11.35 4.59 5.56
CA LYS A 11 -10.13 5.33 5.87
C LYS A 11 -9.45 4.74 7.11
N TYR A 12 -8.19 4.37 6.98
CA TYR A 12 -7.38 3.82 8.06
C TYR A 12 -6.59 4.93 8.74
N ARG A 13 -6.68 4.99 10.08
CA ARG A 13 -5.83 5.84 10.92
C ARG A 13 -4.38 5.35 10.94
N ASP A 14 -4.16 4.04 10.79
CA ASP A 14 -2.82 3.48 10.66
C ASP A 14 -2.36 3.50 9.20
N SER A 15 -1.31 4.25 8.96
CA SER A 15 -0.60 4.34 7.69
C SER A 15 -0.23 2.98 7.08
N ALA A 16 0.15 1.96 7.87
CA ALA A 16 0.52 0.65 7.35
C ALA A 16 -0.68 -0.08 6.70
N TYR A 17 -1.87 0.04 7.29
CA TYR A 17 -3.08 -0.51 6.69
C TYR A 17 -3.45 0.22 5.40
N SER A 18 -3.25 1.54 5.33
CA SER A 18 -3.51 2.29 4.10
C SER A 18 -2.58 1.88 2.95
N VAL A 19 -1.30 1.61 3.23
CA VAL A 19 -0.34 1.08 2.25
C VAL A 19 -0.78 -0.30 1.76
N LEU A 20 -1.08 -1.22 2.69
CA LEU A 20 -1.51 -2.57 2.36
C LEU A 20 -2.83 -2.59 1.57
N ALA A 21 -3.81 -1.75 1.94
CA ALA A 21 -5.07 -1.61 1.23
C ALA A 21 -4.86 -1.08 -0.20
N SER A 22 -4.02 -0.03 -0.35
CA SER A 22 -3.63 0.52 -1.66
C SER A 22 -3.00 -0.54 -2.54
N MET A 23 -2.03 -1.30 -2.02
CA MET A 23 -1.36 -2.35 -2.78
C MET A 23 -2.30 -3.50 -3.14
N TYR A 24 -3.09 -3.98 -2.18
CA TYR A 24 -3.93 -5.16 -2.36
C TYR A 24 -5.12 -4.94 -3.31
N THR A 25 -5.68 -3.72 -3.35
CA THR A 25 -6.74 -3.38 -4.29
C THR A 25 -6.24 -3.22 -5.73
N GLN A 26 -4.98 -2.79 -5.89
CA GLN A 26 -4.36 -2.57 -7.20
C GLN A 26 -3.66 -3.83 -7.75
N LEU A 27 -3.11 -4.69 -6.89
CA LEU A 27 -2.54 -6.00 -7.24
C LEU A 27 -3.67 -7.01 -7.48
N ARG A 28 -4.46 -6.79 -8.53
CA ARG A 28 -5.38 -7.80 -9.07
C ARG A 28 -4.53 -8.91 -9.74
N PRO A 29 -4.97 -10.18 -9.71
CA PRO A 29 -4.24 -11.32 -10.30
C PRO A 29 -3.81 -11.12 -11.76
N GLU A 30 -4.52 -10.24 -12.51
CA GLU A 30 -4.35 -10.09 -13.95
C GLU A 30 -3.72 -8.76 -14.38
N ARG A 31 -3.49 -7.79 -13.47
CA ARG A 31 -3.16 -6.41 -13.90
C ARG A 31 -1.73 -5.98 -13.60
N HIS A 32 -1.20 -6.24 -12.41
CA HIS A 32 0.15 -5.80 -12.05
C HIS A 32 0.78 -6.76 -11.04
N LEU A 33 2.00 -7.23 -11.33
CA LEU A 33 2.82 -8.00 -10.37
C LEU A 33 3.62 -7.09 -9.43
N GLN A 34 3.82 -5.82 -9.82
CA GLN A 34 4.56 -4.81 -9.09
C GLN A 34 3.92 -3.44 -9.30
N LEU A 35 3.95 -2.61 -8.26
CA LEU A 35 3.46 -1.23 -8.27
C LEU A 35 4.62 -0.27 -8.06
N LYS A 36 4.68 0.79 -8.87
CA LYS A 36 5.62 1.90 -8.65
C LYS A 36 5.23 2.68 -7.39
N THR A 37 6.19 3.37 -6.77
CA THR A 37 5.93 4.30 -5.65
C THR A 37 4.71 5.19 -5.91
N SER A 38 4.63 5.81 -7.09
CA SER A 38 3.54 6.72 -7.47
C SER A 38 2.17 6.06 -7.53
N GLN A 39 2.11 4.78 -7.89
CA GLN A 39 0.85 4.01 -7.91
C GLN A 39 0.39 3.70 -6.49
N VAL A 40 1.33 3.32 -5.62
CA VAL A 40 1.02 3.06 -4.21
C VAL A 40 0.55 4.34 -3.51
N THR A 41 1.28 5.45 -3.66
CA THR A 41 0.93 6.73 -3.02
C THR A 41 -0.38 7.31 -3.55
N SER A 42 -0.65 7.19 -4.85
CA SER A 42 -1.93 7.59 -5.43
C SER A 42 -3.09 6.81 -4.84
N GLY A 43 -2.97 5.47 -4.76
CA GLY A 43 -4.01 4.62 -4.18
C GLY A 43 -4.22 4.84 -2.68
N MET A 44 -3.17 5.18 -1.92
CA MET A 44 -3.29 5.45 -0.48
C MET A 44 -4.21 6.63 -0.16
N ARG A 45 -4.35 7.60 -1.07
CA ARG A 45 -5.26 8.75 -0.88
C ARG A 45 -6.72 8.33 -0.71
N GLY A 46 -7.10 7.16 -1.22
CA GLY A 46 -8.44 6.57 -1.00
C GLY A 46 -8.60 5.87 0.35
N PHE A 47 -7.51 5.63 1.08
CA PHE A 47 -7.47 4.78 2.27
C PHE A 47 -6.94 5.46 3.53
N THR A 48 -6.54 6.73 3.47
CA THR A 48 -6.11 7.48 4.65
C THR A 48 -6.36 8.98 4.49
N ASP A 49 -6.57 9.66 5.62
CA ASP A 49 -6.60 11.12 5.73
C ASP A 49 -5.23 11.70 6.10
N LEU A 50 -4.23 10.84 6.31
CA LEU A 50 -2.88 11.27 6.63
C LEU A 50 -2.19 11.84 5.39
N GLU A 51 -1.34 12.84 5.62
CA GLU A 51 -0.38 13.29 4.61
C GLU A 51 0.46 12.11 4.12
N ILE A 52 0.52 11.91 2.81
CA ILE A 52 1.17 10.73 2.22
C ILE A 52 2.70 10.90 2.19
N GLU A 53 3.15 12.11 1.89
CA GLU A 53 4.56 12.43 1.66
C GLU A 53 5.23 13.03 2.90
N TYR A 54 6.56 13.04 2.89
CA TYR A 54 7.34 13.68 3.94
C TYR A 54 7.18 15.21 3.87
N ASP A 55 6.81 15.82 4.99
CA ASP A 55 6.75 17.27 5.12
C ASP A 55 8.11 17.81 5.58
N TYR A 56 8.82 18.45 4.66
CA TYR A 56 10.12 19.06 4.91
C TYR A 56 10.09 20.24 5.89
N ARG A 57 8.96 20.95 6.01
CA ARG A 57 8.82 22.11 6.91
C ARG A 57 8.65 21.68 8.35
N THR A 58 7.82 20.66 8.57
CA THR A 58 7.53 20.15 9.93
C THR A 58 8.42 18.97 10.32
N ARG A 59 9.26 18.47 9.41
CA ARG A 59 10.07 17.25 9.53
C ARG A 59 9.26 16.01 9.88
N LYS A 60 7.96 16.01 9.56
CA LYS A 60 7.06 14.89 9.83
C LYS A 60 7.07 13.93 8.66
N ASN A 61 7.09 12.64 8.98
CA ASN A 61 6.98 11.61 7.98
C ASN A 61 5.52 11.38 7.61
N GLY A 62 5.22 11.37 6.32
CA GLY A 62 3.91 10.97 5.82
C GLY A 62 3.66 9.47 5.94
N ALA A 63 2.43 9.07 5.63
CA ALA A 63 1.96 7.69 5.72
C ALA A 63 2.79 6.71 4.87
N PHE A 64 3.47 7.18 3.81
CA PHE A 64 4.30 6.32 2.99
C PHE A 64 5.53 5.78 3.73
N LYS A 65 5.98 6.40 4.84
CA LYS A 65 7.11 5.88 5.65
C LYS A 65 6.89 4.44 6.12
N SER A 66 5.63 4.08 6.37
CA SER A 66 5.26 2.73 6.80
C SER A 66 5.53 1.66 5.75
N MET A 67 5.77 2.04 4.50
CA MET A 67 6.25 1.13 3.47
C MET A 67 7.57 0.45 3.86
N ASP A 68 8.55 1.19 4.38
CA ASP A 68 9.85 0.60 4.74
C ASP A 68 9.68 -0.41 5.89
N GLN A 69 8.79 -0.13 6.87
CA GLN A 69 8.45 -1.09 7.92
C GLN A 69 7.77 -2.35 7.39
N LEU A 70 6.92 -2.24 6.37
CA LEU A 70 6.26 -3.38 5.74
C LEU A 70 7.25 -4.23 4.92
N VAL A 71 8.29 -3.59 4.37
CA VAL A 71 9.41 -4.28 3.72
C VAL A 71 10.25 -5.03 4.75
N ASP A 72 10.61 -4.37 5.85
CA ASP A 72 11.40 -4.99 6.94
C ASP A 72 10.66 -6.18 7.57
N LYS A 73 9.32 -6.11 7.66
CA LYS A 73 8.46 -7.21 8.13
C LYS A 73 8.25 -8.32 7.09
N GLY A 74 8.82 -8.21 5.90
CA GLY A 74 8.68 -9.21 4.83
C GLY A 74 7.26 -9.33 4.25
N LEU A 75 6.41 -8.32 4.45
CA LEU A 75 5.05 -8.28 3.87
C LEU A 75 5.07 -7.68 2.46
N VAL A 76 6.03 -6.79 2.20
CA VAL A 76 6.24 -6.15 0.90
C VAL A 76 7.66 -6.45 0.41
N HIS A 77 7.81 -6.76 -0.86
CA HIS A 77 9.10 -6.83 -1.53
C HIS A 77 9.33 -5.53 -2.31
N LYS A 78 10.41 -4.83 -2.00
CA LYS A 78 10.90 -3.66 -2.72
C LYS A 78 11.94 -4.05 -3.77
N THR A 79 11.68 -3.76 -5.03
CA THR A 79 12.63 -3.93 -6.14
C THR A 79 13.03 -2.56 -6.68
N LYS A 80 14.33 -2.32 -6.86
CA LYS A 80 14.81 -1.11 -7.54
C LYS A 80 14.75 -1.33 -9.04
N ASN A 81 14.02 -0.49 -9.76
CA ASN A 81 14.11 -0.49 -11.23
C ASN A 81 15.35 0.31 -11.64
N GLY A 82 16.32 -0.37 -12.26
CA GLY A 82 17.57 0.22 -12.75
C GLY A 82 17.45 1.09 -14.01
N GLY A 83 16.25 1.62 -14.32
CA GLY A 83 16.06 2.54 -15.44
C GLY A 83 16.48 3.97 -15.10
N PHE A 84 16.65 4.81 -16.13
CA PHE A 84 17.11 6.22 -16.05
C PHE A 84 16.37 7.12 -15.04
N THR A 85 15.18 6.74 -14.56
CA THR A 85 14.38 7.48 -13.57
C THR A 85 14.37 6.86 -12.16
N GLY A 86 15.17 5.82 -11.89
CA GLY A 86 15.56 5.39 -10.53
C GLY A 86 14.42 5.18 -9.52
N GLY A 87 13.31 4.56 -9.93
CA GLY A 87 12.14 4.36 -9.08
C GLY A 87 12.13 3.02 -8.33
N ASN A 88 11.60 3.02 -7.10
CA ASN A 88 11.27 1.79 -6.39
C ASN A 88 9.93 1.21 -6.91
N CYS A 89 9.89 -0.11 -7.02
CA CYS A 89 8.69 -0.89 -7.26
C CYS A 89 8.45 -1.82 -6.07
N TYR A 90 7.18 -2.13 -5.83
CA TYR A 90 6.73 -2.86 -4.66
C TYR A 90 5.75 -3.95 -5.05
N SER A 91 5.88 -5.12 -4.45
CA SER A 91 4.92 -6.21 -4.57
C SER A 91 4.58 -6.78 -3.20
N LEU A 92 3.36 -7.32 -3.05
CA LEU A 92 3.03 -8.06 -1.83
C LEU A 92 3.71 -9.42 -1.88
N THR A 93 4.34 -9.82 -0.78
CA THR A 93 4.85 -11.19 -0.63
C THR A 93 3.68 -12.15 -0.43
N ARG A 94 3.94 -13.47 -0.47
CA ARG A 94 2.92 -14.47 -0.13
C ARG A 94 2.35 -14.25 1.28
N ASN A 95 3.18 -13.82 2.23
CA ASN A 95 2.75 -13.48 3.58
C ASN A 95 1.97 -12.17 3.61
N GLY A 96 2.41 -11.14 2.87
CA GLY A 96 1.67 -9.89 2.69
C GLY A 96 0.26 -10.11 2.15
N LEU A 97 0.11 -10.96 1.12
CA LEU A 97 -1.20 -11.32 0.55
C LEU A 97 -2.10 -12.02 1.57
N ARG A 98 -1.56 -12.96 2.36
CA ARG A 98 -2.33 -13.63 3.43
C ARG A 98 -2.80 -12.63 4.48
N VAL A 99 -1.92 -11.74 4.92
CA VAL A 99 -2.25 -10.69 5.89
C VAL A 99 -3.33 -9.77 5.33
N CYS A 100 -3.20 -9.28 4.10
CA CYS A 100 -4.23 -8.46 3.45
C CYS A 100 -5.57 -9.19 3.33
N TYR A 101 -5.56 -10.48 2.99
CA TYR A 101 -6.78 -11.29 2.95
C TYR A 101 -7.44 -11.36 4.34
N TYR A 102 -6.68 -11.61 5.40
CA TYR A 102 -7.24 -11.61 6.76
C TYR A 102 -7.77 -10.23 7.17
N LEU A 103 -7.00 -9.17 6.93
CA LEU A 103 -7.38 -7.81 7.34
C LEU A 103 -8.60 -7.27 6.60
N PHE A 104 -8.74 -7.59 5.30
CA PHE A 104 -9.72 -6.94 4.42
C PHE A 104 -10.85 -7.86 3.96
N HIS A 105 -10.72 -9.17 4.09
CA HIS A 105 -11.78 -10.13 3.72
C HIS A 105 -12.30 -10.93 4.92
N VAL A 106 -11.42 -11.31 5.87
CA VAL A 106 -11.83 -12.09 7.05
C VAL A 106 -12.13 -11.15 8.21
N LYS A 107 -13.34 -10.58 8.21
CA LYS A 107 -14.00 -9.91 9.35
C LYS A 107 -13.05 -9.31 10.42
N PHE A 108 -12.42 -8.18 10.11
CA PHE A 108 -12.18 -7.15 11.11
C PHE A 108 -13.29 -6.09 10.99
N SER A 109 -14.53 -6.49 11.32
CA SER A 109 -15.49 -5.52 11.85
C SER A 109 -14.95 -5.10 13.22
N PRO A 110 -14.69 -3.81 13.46
CA PRO A 110 -14.46 -3.33 14.81
C PRO A 110 -15.69 -3.59 15.69
#